data_AF-A0A2T0W5G4-F1
#
_entry.id   AF-A0A2T0W5G4-F1
#
_cell.length_a   1.000
_cell.length_b   1.000
_cell.length_c   1.000
_cell.angle_alpha   90.00
_cell.angle_beta   90.00
_cell.angle_gamma   90.00
#
_symmetry.space_group_name_H-M   'P 1'
#
loop_
_entity.id
_entity.type
_entity.pdbx_description
1 polymer ?
#
loop_
_entity_poly.entity_id
_entity_poly.type
_entity_poly.pdbx_seq_one_letter_code
_entity_poly.pdbx_strand_id
1 'polypeptide(L)'
;MTYLDWLSKQDGHNALVDLKNDITLDGGFPQDNKLADMRRYLVSKKAPIRVFKVFYWSYGLYLKEMRTEVKQLEAEFLREIEEAGEEYL
;
A
#
# COMPACT_ATOMS: atom_id res chain seq x y z
N MET A 1 -6.36 3.93 3.15
CA MET A 1 -5.51 2.80 3.57
C MET A 1 -4.05 3.14 3.28
N THR A 2 -3.16 3.08 4.27
CA THR A 2 -1.72 3.29 4.05
C THR A 2 -1.01 2.02 3.55
N TYR A 3 0.22 2.12 3.05
CA TYR A 3 1.04 0.95 2.71
C TYR A 3 1.27 0.05 3.93
N LEU A 4 1.49 0.64 5.12
CA LEU A 4 1.70 -0.14 6.34
C LEU A 4 0.40 -0.83 6.79
N ASP A 5 -0.76 -0.18 6.64
CA ASP A 5 -2.06 -0.81 6.87
C ASP A 5 -2.33 -1.94 5.86
N TRP A 6 -1.92 -1.76 4.61
CA TRP A 6 -2.04 -2.78 3.58
C TRP A 6 -1.09 -3.95 3.84
N LEU A 7 0.15 -3.66 4.24
CA LEU A 7 1.17 -4.67 4.55
C LEU A 7 0.79 -5.47 5.80
N SER A 8 0.17 -4.84 6.79
CA SER A 8 -0.25 -5.52 8.04
C SER A 8 -1.28 -6.62 7.79
N LYS A 9 -2.13 -6.44 6.78
CA LYS A 9 -3.16 -7.39 6.31
C LYS A 9 -2.61 -8.55 5.48
N GLN A 10 -1.32 -8.56 5.14
CA GLN A 10 -0.73 -9.66 4.38
C GLN A 10 -0.51 -10.87 5.29
N ASP A 11 -0.97 -12.04 4.84
CA ASP A 11 -0.95 -13.30 5.59
C ASP A 11 -0.16 -14.41 4.85
N GLY A 12 0.09 -15.51 5.57
CA GLY A 12 0.79 -16.71 5.07
C GLY A 12 2.27 -16.77 5.43
N HIS A 13 3.02 -17.65 4.76
CA HIS A 13 4.48 -17.77 4.90
C HIS A 13 5.17 -17.30 3.62
N ASN A 14 5.35 -15.98 3.51
CA ASN A 14 5.97 -15.37 2.34
C ASN A 14 6.82 -14.16 2.75
N ALA A 15 7.58 -13.64 1.79
CA ALA A 15 8.49 -12.51 2.00
C ALA A 15 7.79 -11.21 2.46
N LEU A 16 6.47 -11.06 2.24
CA LEU A 16 5.72 -9.91 2.73
C LEU A 16 5.51 -9.98 4.24
N VAL A 17 5.26 -11.18 4.76
CA VAL A 17 5.12 -11.40 6.21
C VAL A 17 6.44 -11.22 6.92
N ASP A 18 7.55 -11.69 6.33
CA ASP A 18 8.90 -11.41 6.84
C ASP A 18 9.15 -9.89 6.91
N LEU A 19 8.87 -9.17 5.80
CA LEU A 19 9.03 -7.72 5.74
C LEU A 19 8.12 -6.99 6.75
N LYS A 20 6.86 -7.43 6.90
CA LYS A 20 5.91 -6.91 7.89
C LYS A 20 6.50 -7.02 9.30
N ASN A 21 7.00 -8.20 9.66
CA ASN A 21 7.55 -8.45 10.99
C ASN A 21 8.80 -7.60 11.23
N ASP A 22 9.70 -7.53 10.25
CA ASP A 22 10.91 -6.70 10.33
C ASP A 22 10.56 -5.21 10.55
N ILE A 23 9.59 -4.68 9.81
CA ILE A 23 9.13 -3.28 9.94
C ILE A 23 8.42 -3.06 11.29
N THR A 24 7.61 -4.00 11.75
CA THR A 24 6.85 -3.88 13.00
C THR A 24 7.76 -3.86 14.22
N LEU A 25 8.84 -4.64 14.18
CA LEU A 25 9.86 -4.67 15.23
C LEU A 25 10.80 -3.45 15.18
N ASP A 26 10.87 -2.76 14.04
CA ASP A 26 11.67 -1.56 13.86
C ASP A 26 10.87 -0.29 14.21
N GLY A 27 10.88 0.09 15.49
CA GLY A 27 10.25 1.31 15.98
C GLY A 27 10.80 2.62 15.38
N GLY A 28 11.89 2.57 14.60
CA GLY A 28 12.41 3.71 13.85
C GLY A 28 11.89 3.83 12.43
N PHE A 29 11.14 2.83 11.93
CA PHE A 29 10.65 2.82 10.55
C PHE A 29 9.62 3.94 10.31
N PRO A 30 9.74 4.71 9.19
CA PRO A 30 8.82 5.81 8.90
C PRO A 30 7.36 5.36 8.74
N GLN A 31 6.45 6.04 9.44
CA GLN A 31 5.02 5.70 9.48
C GLN A 31 4.17 6.56 8.52
N ASP A 32 4.72 7.62 7.94
CA ASP A 32 3.96 8.63 7.19
C ASP A 32 3.63 8.23 5.74
N ASN A 33 3.73 6.95 5.41
CA ASN A 33 3.35 6.34 4.12
C ASN A 33 4.01 6.96 2.88
N LYS A 34 5.12 7.68 3.06
CA LYS A 34 5.85 8.28 1.93
C LYS A 34 6.96 7.36 1.48
N LEU A 35 6.85 6.88 0.24
CA LEU A 35 7.88 6.06 -0.41
C LEU A 35 9.28 6.67 -0.29
N ALA A 36 9.39 7.99 -0.45
CA ALA A 36 10.68 8.70 -0.37
C ALA A 36 11.31 8.58 1.02
N ASP A 37 10.51 8.65 2.09
CA ASP A 37 10.98 8.58 3.47
C ASP A 37 11.36 7.16 3.86
N MET A 38 10.52 6.18 3.54
CA MET A 38 10.83 4.75 3.73
C MET A 38 12.08 4.34 2.94
N ARG A 39 12.23 4.82 1.69
CA ARG A 39 13.44 4.60 0.89
C ARG A 39 14.67 5.20 1.56
N ARG A 40 14.61 6.47 1.96
CA ARG A 40 15.74 7.15 2.63
C ARG A 40 16.14 6.40 3.89
N TYR A 41 15.16 5.93 4.65
CA TYR A 41 15.39 5.14 5.85
C TYR A 41 16.12 3.82 5.55
N LEU A 42 15.63 3.00 4.62
CA LEU A 42 16.26 1.73 4.24
C LEU A 42 17.71 1.93 3.75
N VAL A 43 17.96 3.01 3.02
CA VAL A 43 19.34 3.38 2.60
C VAL A 43 20.19 3.75 3.81
N SER A 44 19.68 4.56 4.72
CA SER A 44 20.40 4.98 5.93
C SER A 44 20.77 3.81 6.84
N LYS A 45 19.92 2.78 6.90
CA LYS A 45 20.13 1.55 7.68
C LYS A 45 20.98 0.51 6.95
N LYS A 46 21.43 0.80 5.72
CA LYS A 46 22.15 -0.14 4.86
C LYS A 46 21.42 -1.47 4.72
N ALA A 47 20.09 -1.41 4.53
CA ALA A 47 19.26 -2.60 4.45
C ALA A 47 19.77 -3.56 3.35
N PRO A 48 19.70 -4.89 3.57
CA PRO A 48 20.11 -5.86 2.56
C PRO A 48 19.35 -5.66 1.23
N ILE A 49 20.02 -5.93 0.10
CA ILE A 49 19.41 -5.77 -1.23
C ILE A 49 18.09 -6.57 -1.39
N ARG A 50 17.97 -7.70 -0.68
CA ARG A 50 16.75 -8.51 -0.66
C ARG A 50 15.58 -7.73 -0.05
N VAL A 51 15.79 -7.02 1.05
CA VAL A 51 14.78 -6.18 1.70
C VAL A 51 14.33 -5.07 0.76
N PHE A 52 15.26 -4.41 0.07
CA PHE A 52 14.92 -3.41 -0.95
C PHE A 52 14.02 -3.99 -2.06
N LYS A 53 14.36 -5.16 -2.61
CA LYS A 53 13.57 -5.79 -3.67
C LYS A 53 12.15 -6.09 -3.20
N VAL A 54 11.99 -6.69 -2.02
CA VAL A 54 10.68 -7.03 -1.45
C VAL A 54 9.88 -5.76 -1.15
N PHE A 55 10.51 -4.74 -0.57
CA PHE A 55 9.88 -3.46 -0.27
C PHE A 55 9.34 -2.78 -1.53
N TYR A 56 10.16 -2.56 -2.57
CA TYR A 56 9.69 -1.90 -3.79
C TYR A 56 8.64 -2.71 -4.54
N TRP A 57 8.80 -4.04 -4.61
CA TRP A 57 7.83 -4.90 -5.25
C TRP A 57 6.47 -4.84 -4.54
N SER A 58 6.46 -4.99 -3.21
CA SER A 58 5.24 -4.92 -2.41
C SER A 58 4.59 -3.54 -2.43
N TYR A 59 5.37 -2.47 -2.41
CA TYR A 59 4.85 -1.10 -2.57
C TYR A 59 4.19 -0.92 -3.94
N GLY A 60 4.76 -1.51 -5.00
CA GLY A 60 4.16 -1.54 -6.33
C GLY A 60 2.81 -2.29 -6.37
N LEU A 61 2.70 -3.41 -5.66
CA LEU A 61 1.45 -4.15 -5.52
C LEU A 61 0.39 -3.31 -4.80
N TYR A 62 0.74 -2.69 -3.67
CA TYR A 62 -0.12 -1.76 -2.95
C TYR A 62 -0.66 -0.64 -3.87
N LEU A 63 0.21 0.02 -4.65
CA LEU A 63 -0.23 1.08 -5.57
C LEU A 63 -1.18 0.56 -6.67
N LYS A 64 -0.98 -0.68 -7.13
CA LYS A 64 -1.85 -1.30 -8.13
C LYS A 64 -3.24 -1.60 -7.55
N GLU A 65 -3.29 -2.10 -6.32
CA GLU A 65 -4.53 -2.38 -5.59
C GLU A 65 -5.31 -1.09 -5.33
N MET A 66 -4.66 -0.08 -4.76
CA MET A 66 -5.28 1.23 -4.53
C MET A 66 -5.83 1.86 -5.83
N ARG A 67 -5.12 1.71 -6.96
CA ARG A 67 -5.63 2.19 -8.26
C ARG A 67 -6.89 1.44 -8.70
N THR A 68 -7.00 0.16 -8.35
CA THR A 68 -8.16 -0.66 -8.69
C THR A 68 -9.37 -0.24 -7.85
N GLU A 69 -9.17 -0.05 -6.55
CA GLU A 69 -10.19 0.47 -5.63
C GLU A 69 -10.71 1.85 -6.09
N VAL A 70 -9.82 2.78 -6.44
CA VAL A 70 -10.21 4.11 -6.94
C VAL A 70 -11.08 3.99 -8.20
N LYS A 71 -10.72 3.13 -9.15
CA LYS A 71 -11.52 2.93 -10.37
C LYS A 71 -12.90 2.34 -10.09
N GLN A 72 -13.01 1.47 -9.09
CA GLN A 72 -14.30 0.90 -8.70
C GLN A 72 -15.19 1.97 -8.06
N LEU A 73 -14.63 2.76 -7.14
CA LEU A 73 -15.32 3.88 -6.51
C LEU A 73 -15.73 4.95 -7.55
N GLU A 74 -14.87 5.26 -8.53
CA GLU A 74 -15.21 6.16 -9.63
C GLU A 74 -16.39 5.63 -10.46
N ALA A 75 -16.41 4.32 -10.76
CA ALA A 75 -17.50 3.70 -11.51
C ALA A 75 -18.82 3.67 -10.70
N GLU A 76 -18.74 3.38 -9.41
CA GLU A 76 -19.90 3.41 -8.49
C GLU A 76 -20.48 4.82 -8.42
N PHE A 77 -19.62 5.83 -8.24
CA PHE A 77 -20.01 7.23 -8.17
C PHE A 77 -20.70 7.72 -9.46
N LEU A 78 -20.18 7.35 -10.63
CA LEU A 78 -20.81 7.71 -11.91
C LEU A 78 -22.20 7.10 -12.06
N ARG A 79 -22.36 5.83 -11.67
CA ARG A 79 -23.65 5.14 -11.69
C ARG A 79 -24.67 5.79 -10.75
N GLU A 80 -24.26 6.20 -9.55
CA GLU A 80 -25.14 6.91 -8.60
C GLU A 80 -25.65 8.23 -9.18
N ILE A 81 -24.82 8.96 -9.93
CA ILE A 81 -25.23 10.19 -10.62
C ILE A 81 -26.25 9.90 -11.72
N GLU A 82 -26.04 8.84 -12.51
CA GLU A 82 -26.95 8.43 -13.59
C GLU A 82 -28.31 8.01 -13.03
N GLU A 83 -28.34 7.14 -12.02
CA GLU A 83 -29.57 6.66 -11.36
C GLU A 83 -30.34 7.83 -10.70
N ALA A 84 -29.64 8.74 -10.02
CA ALA A 84 -30.28 9.93 -9.46
C ALA A 84 -30.85 10.85 -10.56
N GLY A 85 -30.14 11.03 -11.68
CA GLY A 85 -30.61 11.84 -12.80
C GLY A 85 -31.87 11.30 -13.47
N GLU A 86 -32.07 9.98 -13.46
CA GLU A 86 -33.28 9.32 -13.97
C GLU A 86 -34.48 9.43 -13.00
N GLU A 87 -34.26 9.49 -11.69
CA GLU A 87 -35.35 9.68 -10.70
C GLU A 87 -35.99 11.09 -10.72
N TYR A 88 -35.31 12.08 -11.30
CA TYR A 88 -35.81 13.47 -11.39
C TYR A 88 -36.43 13.84 -12.75
N LEU A 89 -36.64 12.87 -13.66
CA LEU A 89 -37.31 13.03 -14.96
C LEU A 89 -38.68 12.34 -15.00
#